data_AF-A0A7R9IAW2-F1
#
_entry.id   AF-A0A7R9IAW2-F1
#
_cell.length_a   1.000
_cell.length_b   1.000
_cell.length_c   1.000
_cell.angle_alpha   90.00
_cell.angle_beta   90.00
_cell.angle_gamma   90.00
#
_symmetry.space_group_name_H-M   'P 1'
#
loop_
_entity.id
_entity.type
_entity.pdbx_description
1 polymer ?
#
loop_
_entity_poly.entity_id
_entity_poly.type
_entity_poly.pdbx_seq_one_letter_code
_entity_poly.pdbx_strand_id
1 'polypeptide(L)'
;MVQALEEIIPRDIPRAFQLLKEMNESVQQVTQLVDNMLARVKRGEVSTDNGLSFLEVKYHMLLSYLINLTYVVLRKCSGEKIEDDPAIDRLVEIRTVLEKMRPIDHKLKYQIDKLVKTAITGSTNSQDPSNFRANPANMISKLVEEEVSESGSEQEEPTGAKQDRTGVYVPPKLAAVHYDGDENKTDRQQRILERAKKRALNTSMIQELREEYLDTPMEITHESSKRAVLSHQRREREEYEENYFTRLPLTKQDRHKSRRMTTLGTLGQELTQFGDLRALEGGAGPSASKKRKCWWPQLDPGKADNTIHFNRDVQPVRALLLADTHLLGSRNGHWFDKLRREWQMYRAFQTAMAIHKPDVVFVLGDLFDEGLWCSEKEFKYYVQRFHDLFAVPEGTELYVVVGNHDVGFHYGISPYLQERFSSAFSAPSVKFVTIKGNYFVLINSMAMEGDGCFLCRPAELQLQKISRQLKCTKGVGKCVKGMELEHYSRPILLQHFPMYRESDADCHEPDQAPEDLKTQKFRERWECLSRESSEVLFDELKPRLIVTGHTHHGCNRIHRKDIHEWTISSFSWRNKDNPSFMLVVVSPNNYALSKCYMPQESTVITTYMVGAAIILIWVMLTYRRLCRRSRLFKKK
;
A
#
# COMPACT_ATOMS: atom_id res chain seq x y z
N MET A 1 40.78 37.69 22.65
CA MET A 1 39.39 38.08 22.32
C MET A 1 39.29 39.50 21.77
N VAL A 2 40.13 40.45 22.22
CA VAL A 2 40.11 41.86 21.75
C VAL A 2 40.54 42.02 20.29
N GLN A 3 41.60 41.33 19.83
CA GLN A 3 42.07 41.40 18.42
C GLN A 3 41.08 40.86 17.38
N ALA A 4 40.16 39.94 17.76
CA ALA A 4 39.15 39.43 16.82
C ALA A 4 37.98 40.41 16.64
N LEU A 5 37.73 41.30 17.61
CA LEU A 5 36.69 42.32 17.51
C LEU A 5 37.14 43.48 16.59
N GLU A 6 38.43 43.85 16.62
CA GLU A 6 38.97 44.95 15.81
C GLU A 6 38.96 44.70 14.29
N GLU A 7 39.01 43.44 13.82
CA GLU A 7 38.93 43.11 12.39
C GLU A 7 37.50 42.86 11.88
N ILE A 8 36.59 42.42 12.74
CA ILE A 8 35.20 42.07 12.36
C ILE A 8 34.34 43.33 12.24
N ILE A 9 34.52 44.29 13.16
CA ILE A 9 33.76 45.53 13.25
C ILE A 9 33.87 46.38 11.95
N PRO A 10 35.06 46.65 11.38
CA PRO A 10 35.19 47.46 10.16
C PRO A 10 34.60 46.80 8.91
N ARG A 11 34.54 45.47 8.87
CA ARG A 11 34.07 44.72 7.69
C ARG A 11 32.56 44.57 7.68
N ASP A 12 31.95 44.34 8.84
CA ASP A 12 30.53 44.03 8.94
C ASP A 12 29.67 45.30 9.13
N ILE A 13 30.23 46.40 9.64
CA ILE A 13 29.53 47.70 9.76
C ILE A 13 29.01 48.23 8.41
N PRO A 14 29.81 48.34 7.33
CA PRO A 14 29.32 48.86 6.05
C PRO A 14 28.21 47.99 5.47
N ARG A 15 28.32 46.67 5.65
CA ARG A 15 27.31 45.71 5.20
C ARG A 15 26.02 45.81 6.03
N ALA A 16 26.13 46.02 7.33
CA ALA A 16 24.98 46.26 8.20
C ALA A 16 24.26 47.55 7.82
N PHE A 17 24.98 48.64 7.55
CA PHE A 17 24.39 49.89 7.05
C PHE A 17 23.69 49.72 5.70
N GLN A 18 24.28 48.97 4.78
CA GLN A 18 23.64 48.64 3.51
C GLN A 18 22.33 47.86 3.72
N LEU A 19 22.35 46.81 4.54
CA LEU A 19 21.16 45.99 4.83
C LEU A 19 20.07 46.78 5.56
N LEU A 20 20.44 47.68 6.49
CA LEU A 20 19.49 48.56 7.16
C LEU A 20 18.86 49.57 6.19
N LYS A 21 19.64 50.07 5.22
CA LYS A 21 19.13 50.94 4.16
C LYS A 21 18.15 50.20 3.26
N GLU A 22 18.51 49.00 2.78
CA GLU A 22 17.63 48.14 1.99
C GLU A 22 16.34 47.77 2.75
N MET A 23 16.45 47.53 4.05
CA MET A 23 15.29 47.29 4.92
C MET A 23 14.38 48.52 5.00
N ASN A 24 14.94 49.72 5.17
CA ASN A 24 14.16 50.95 5.23
C ASN A 24 13.45 51.25 3.89
N GLU A 25 14.15 51.06 2.76
CA GLU A 25 13.56 51.18 1.43
C GLU A 25 12.43 50.17 1.21
N SER A 26 12.64 48.91 1.62
CA SER A 26 11.62 47.85 1.53
C SER A 26 10.40 48.16 2.40
N VAL A 27 10.59 48.66 3.62
CA VAL A 27 9.50 49.06 4.52
C VAL A 27 8.71 50.22 3.92
N GLN A 28 9.38 51.21 3.33
CA GLN A 28 8.69 52.32 2.64
C GLN A 28 7.84 51.83 1.46
N GLN A 29 8.38 50.94 0.62
CA GLN A 29 7.63 50.36 -0.50
C GLN A 29 6.41 49.58 -0.04
N VAL A 30 6.56 48.75 1.02
CA VAL A 30 5.44 47.98 1.57
C VAL A 30 4.39 48.90 2.18
N THR A 31 4.80 49.92 2.93
CA THR A 31 3.88 50.88 3.58
C THR A 31 3.08 51.64 2.52
N GLN A 32 3.74 52.14 1.47
CA GLN A 32 3.07 52.81 0.35
C GLN A 32 2.06 51.89 -0.36
N LEU A 33 2.41 50.61 -0.56
CA LEU A 33 1.52 49.65 -1.18
C LEU A 33 0.28 49.37 -0.31
N VAL A 34 0.48 49.22 1.00
CA VAL A 34 -0.59 49.03 1.98
C VAL A 34 -1.49 50.26 2.07
N ASP A 35 -0.93 51.46 2.10
CA ASP A 35 -1.70 52.72 2.11
C ASP A 35 -2.54 52.88 0.85
N ASN A 36 -1.96 52.56 -0.32
CA ASN A 36 -2.69 52.55 -1.59
C ASN A 36 -3.83 51.52 -1.59
N MET A 37 -3.62 50.33 -1.04
CA MET A 37 -4.67 49.32 -0.91
C MET A 37 -5.76 49.74 0.08
N LEU A 38 -5.40 50.30 1.24
CA LEU A 38 -6.34 50.81 2.24
C LEU A 38 -7.19 51.94 1.67
N ALA A 39 -6.60 52.83 0.87
CA ALA A 39 -7.34 53.89 0.18
C ALA A 39 -8.37 53.32 -0.80
N ARG A 40 -8.04 52.25 -1.54
CA ARG A 40 -8.97 51.57 -2.46
C ARG A 40 -10.11 50.86 -1.73
N VAL A 41 -9.82 50.24 -0.59
CA VAL A 41 -10.83 49.59 0.28
C VAL A 41 -11.77 50.65 0.88
N LYS A 42 -11.24 51.77 1.40
CA LYS A 42 -12.06 52.88 1.92
C LYS A 42 -12.96 53.53 0.87
N ARG A 43 -12.54 53.52 -0.41
CA ARG A 43 -13.36 53.97 -1.55
C ARG A 43 -14.39 52.94 -2.02
N GLY A 44 -14.42 51.74 -1.43
CA GLY A 44 -15.36 50.67 -1.79
C GLY A 44 -15.07 49.97 -3.12
N GLU A 45 -13.88 50.15 -3.71
CA GLU A 45 -13.49 49.53 -4.99
C GLU A 45 -13.25 48.01 -4.86
N VAL A 46 -13.03 47.51 -3.64
CA VAL A 46 -12.74 46.10 -3.35
C VAL A 46 -13.70 45.64 -2.25
N SER A 47 -14.66 44.78 -2.59
CA SER A 47 -15.53 44.14 -1.58
C SER A 47 -14.75 43.06 -0.83
N THR A 48 -14.78 43.13 0.50
CA THR A 48 -14.14 42.17 1.42
C THR A 48 -15.10 41.10 1.94
N ASP A 49 -16.37 41.12 1.50
CA ASP A 49 -17.44 40.37 2.15
C ASP A 49 -17.39 38.86 1.85
N ASN A 50 -16.78 38.45 0.73
CA ASN A 50 -16.73 37.06 0.26
C ASN A 50 -15.29 36.62 -0.07
N GLY A 51 -14.49 36.35 0.97
CA GLY A 51 -13.15 35.78 0.85
C GLY A 51 -13.13 34.24 0.98
N LEU A 52 -12.06 33.62 0.48
CA LEU A 52 -11.76 32.22 0.80
C LEU A 52 -11.22 32.14 2.24
N SER A 53 -12.00 31.59 3.18
CA SER A 53 -11.62 31.47 4.60
C SER A 53 -10.29 30.74 4.82
N PHE A 54 -9.92 29.84 3.91
CA PHE A 54 -8.62 29.14 3.94
C PHE A 54 -7.43 30.10 3.72
N LEU A 55 -7.56 31.05 2.78
CA LEU A 55 -6.51 32.03 2.50
C LEU A 55 -6.35 33.01 3.66
N GLU A 56 -7.46 33.40 4.27
CA GLU A 56 -7.47 34.25 5.46
C GLU A 56 -6.66 33.63 6.61
N VAL A 57 -6.94 32.37 6.97
CA VAL A 57 -6.16 31.64 7.98
C VAL A 57 -4.68 31.57 7.61
N LYS A 58 -4.37 31.27 6.34
CA LYS A 58 -2.98 31.20 5.85
C LYS A 58 -2.26 32.55 6.03
N TYR A 59 -2.91 33.66 5.68
CA TYR A 59 -2.32 34.99 5.83
C TYR A 59 -2.18 35.42 7.29
N HIS A 60 -3.15 35.10 8.16
CA HIS A 60 -3.01 35.34 9.61
C HIS A 60 -1.88 34.53 10.24
N MET A 61 -1.68 33.28 9.82
CA MET A 61 -0.56 32.46 10.26
C MET A 61 0.78 33.02 9.79
N LEU A 62 0.88 33.47 8.53
CA LEU A 62 2.09 34.12 8.00
C LEU A 62 2.40 35.43 8.72
N LEU A 63 1.40 36.25 9.00
CA LEU A 63 1.57 37.48 9.76
C LEU A 63 2.04 37.18 11.19
N SER A 64 1.41 36.22 11.87
CA SER A 64 1.81 35.78 13.20
C SER A 64 3.24 35.23 13.20
N TYR A 65 3.65 34.52 12.15
CA TYR A 65 5.03 34.06 11.98
C TYR A 65 6.02 35.22 11.90
N LEU A 66 5.72 36.24 11.08
CA LEU A 66 6.57 37.43 10.94
C LEU A 66 6.65 38.25 12.23
N ILE A 67 5.56 38.37 12.98
CA ILE A 67 5.53 39.07 14.28
C ILE A 67 6.44 38.34 15.29
N ASN A 68 6.29 37.02 15.45
CA ASN A 68 7.14 36.27 16.38
C ASN A 68 8.62 36.27 15.92
N LEU A 69 8.86 36.25 14.60
CA LEU A 69 10.23 36.30 14.05
C LEU A 69 10.90 37.65 14.33
N THR A 70 10.19 38.75 14.09
CA THR A 70 10.70 40.11 14.35
C THR A 70 10.92 40.35 15.84
N TYR A 71 10.04 39.83 16.71
CA TYR A 71 10.26 39.84 18.16
C TYR A 71 11.54 39.10 18.57
N VAL A 72 11.80 37.90 18.03
CA VAL A 72 13.04 37.16 18.29
C VAL A 72 14.28 37.92 17.78
N VAL A 73 14.19 38.56 16.63
CA VAL A 73 15.28 39.40 16.08
C VAL A 73 15.51 40.62 16.98
N LEU A 74 14.45 41.28 17.46
CA LEU A 74 14.56 42.42 18.37
C LEU A 74 15.27 42.05 19.67
N ARG A 75 14.93 40.89 20.28
CA ARG A 75 15.61 40.42 21.49
C ARG A 75 17.07 40.07 21.25
N LYS A 76 17.38 39.46 20.10
CA LYS A 76 18.77 39.25 19.65
C LYS A 76 19.55 40.55 19.55
N CYS A 77 18.95 41.58 18.95
CA CYS A 77 19.56 42.89 18.81
C CYS A 77 19.72 43.64 20.14
N SER A 78 18.83 43.37 21.10
CA SER A 78 18.86 43.95 22.46
C SER A 78 19.83 43.23 23.41
N GLY A 79 20.45 42.13 22.96
CA GLY A 79 21.40 41.34 23.75
C GLY A 79 20.77 40.40 24.78
N GLU A 80 19.46 40.17 24.69
CA GLU A 80 18.72 39.30 25.60
C GLU A 80 18.89 37.81 25.21
N LYS A 81 18.87 36.93 26.22
CA LYS A 81 18.92 35.48 25.99
C LYS A 81 17.59 34.98 25.44
N ILE A 82 17.66 33.97 24.57
CA ILE A 82 16.50 33.44 23.84
C ILE A 82 16.07 32.05 24.32
N GLU A 83 16.80 31.49 25.26
CA GLU A 83 16.48 30.21 25.89
C GLU A 83 15.12 30.32 26.60
N ASP A 84 14.24 29.35 26.35
CA ASP A 84 12.90 29.19 26.93
C ASP A 84 11.85 30.28 26.63
N ASP A 85 12.01 31.09 25.58
CA ASP A 85 10.98 32.06 25.20
C ASP A 85 9.84 31.40 24.38
N PRO A 86 8.57 31.61 24.76
CA PRO A 86 7.40 31.01 24.10
C PRO A 86 7.25 31.42 22.63
N ALA A 87 7.90 32.50 22.17
CA ALA A 87 7.93 32.89 20.77
C ALA A 87 8.62 31.84 19.89
N ILE A 88 9.61 31.09 20.41
CA ILE A 88 10.25 30.01 19.65
C ILE A 88 9.25 28.86 19.43
N ASP A 89 8.56 28.45 20.49
CA ASP A 89 7.57 27.36 20.40
C ASP A 89 6.44 27.72 19.45
N ARG A 90 5.94 28.96 19.52
CA ARG A 90 4.95 29.50 18.57
C ARG A 90 5.47 29.50 17.13
N LEU A 91 6.74 29.85 16.89
CA LEU A 91 7.34 29.80 15.56
C LEU A 91 7.40 28.37 15.00
N VAL A 92 7.73 27.39 15.86
CA VAL A 92 7.73 25.97 15.49
C VAL A 92 6.31 25.50 15.18
N GLU A 93 5.35 25.80 16.06
CA GLU A 93 3.94 25.45 15.88
C GLU A 93 3.40 26.02 14.55
N ILE A 94 3.52 27.33 14.33
CA ILE A 94 3.05 27.99 13.11
C ILE A 94 3.72 27.40 11.86
N ARG A 95 5.02 27.08 11.93
CA ARG A 95 5.72 26.43 10.81
C ARG A 95 5.17 25.04 10.50
N THR A 96 4.90 24.23 11.53
CA THR A 96 4.31 22.90 11.32
C THR A 96 2.93 22.99 10.69
N VAL A 97 2.09 23.94 11.13
CA VAL A 97 0.76 24.20 10.54
C VAL A 97 0.89 24.61 9.07
N LEU A 98 1.78 25.56 8.74
CA LEU A 98 2.00 25.99 7.36
C LEU A 98 2.49 24.84 6.46
N GLU A 99 3.32 23.92 6.96
CA GLU A 99 3.76 22.73 6.22
C GLU A 99 2.61 21.74 5.98
N LYS A 100 1.73 21.53 6.97
CA LYS A 100 0.53 20.68 6.83
C LYS A 100 -0.53 21.28 5.91
N MET A 101 -0.58 22.61 5.76
CA MET A 101 -1.49 23.29 4.83
C MET A 101 -1.09 23.16 3.36
N ARG A 102 0.19 22.91 3.02
CA ARG A 102 0.68 22.80 1.63
C ARG A 102 -0.09 21.83 0.73
N PRO A 103 -0.41 20.58 1.12
CA PRO A 103 -1.18 19.68 0.26
C PRO A 103 -2.61 20.17 0.00
N ILE A 104 -3.21 20.91 0.93
CA ILE A 104 -4.55 21.51 0.76
C ILE A 104 -4.46 22.67 -0.24
N ASP A 105 -3.44 23.52 -0.08
CA ASP A 105 -3.14 24.63 -1.00
C ASP A 105 -2.95 24.12 -2.45
N HIS A 106 -2.24 23.00 -2.63
CA HIS A 106 -2.07 22.37 -3.94
C HIS A 106 -3.38 21.87 -4.56
N LYS A 107 -4.29 21.32 -3.76
CA LYS A 107 -5.61 20.88 -4.24
C LYS A 107 -6.52 22.06 -4.59
N LEU A 108 -6.43 23.15 -3.84
CA LEU A 108 -7.25 24.34 -4.03
C LEU A 108 -6.66 25.30 -5.07
N LYS A 109 -5.40 25.13 -5.47
CA LYS A 109 -4.70 26.02 -6.41
C LYS A 109 -5.51 26.35 -7.66
N TYR A 110 -6.12 25.35 -8.29
CA TYR A 110 -6.95 25.58 -9.48
C TYR A 110 -8.19 26.43 -9.18
N GLN A 111 -8.85 26.23 -8.04
CA GLN A 111 -10.01 27.01 -7.62
C GLN A 111 -9.62 28.46 -7.29
N ILE A 112 -8.49 28.64 -6.59
CA ILE A 112 -7.92 29.96 -6.28
C ILE A 112 -7.57 30.69 -7.57
N ASP A 113 -6.82 30.06 -8.48
CA ASP A 113 -6.41 30.65 -9.76
C ASP A 113 -7.64 30.99 -10.63
N LYS A 114 -8.68 30.15 -10.61
CA LYS A 114 -9.96 30.43 -11.28
C LYS A 114 -10.67 31.65 -10.70
N LEU A 115 -10.77 31.75 -9.38
CA LEU A 115 -11.41 32.89 -8.71
C LEU A 115 -10.65 34.19 -8.93
N VAL A 116 -9.31 34.16 -8.83
CA VAL A 116 -8.45 35.32 -9.11
C VAL A 116 -8.60 35.74 -10.58
N LYS A 117 -8.60 34.79 -11.51
CA LYS A 117 -8.81 35.08 -12.93
C LYS A 117 -10.20 35.69 -13.17
N THR A 118 -11.24 35.15 -12.54
CA THR A 118 -12.62 35.66 -12.64
C THR A 118 -12.74 37.08 -12.07
N ALA A 119 -12.07 37.38 -10.95
CA ALA A 119 -12.04 38.71 -10.35
C ALA A 119 -11.28 39.73 -11.23
N ILE A 120 -10.23 39.31 -11.93
CA ILE A 120 -9.45 40.18 -12.82
C ILE A 120 -10.16 40.42 -14.17
N THR A 121 -10.78 39.39 -14.76
CA THR A 121 -11.36 39.48 -16.11
C THR A 121 -12.87 39.72 -16.12
N GLY A 122 -13.57 39.64 -14.98
CA GLY A 122 -15.01 39.88 -14.86
C GLY A 122 -15.91 38.90 -15.63
N SER A 123 -15.34 37.86 -16.26
CA SER A 123 -16.05 36.92 -17.13
C SER A 123 -15.83 35.47 -16.70
N THR A 124 -16.91 34.75 -16.37
CA THR A 124 -16.88 33.30 -16.20
C THR A 124 -16.82 32.62 -17.57
N ASN A 125 -15.73 31.93 -17.89
CA ASN A 125 -15.67 31.14 -19.13
C ASN A 125 -16.77 30.06 -19.14
N SER A 126 -17.70 30.14 -20.09
CA SER A 126 -18.82 29.22 -20.29
C SER A 126 -18.41 27.83 -20.80
N GLN A 127 -17.12 27.60 -21.05
CA GLN A 127 -16.53 26.34 -21.53
C GLN A 127 -15.55 25.70 -20.53
N ASP A 128 -15.77 25.87 -19.23
CA ASP A 128 -14.89 25.31 -18.20
C ASP A 128 -15.33 23.87 -17.80
N PRO A 129 -14.46 22.85 -17.91
CA PRO A 129 -14.80 21.45 -17.64
C PRO A 129 -15.38 21.14 -16.26
N SER A 130 -15.15 22.03 -15.29
CA SER A 130 -15.67 21.91 -13.92
C SER A 130 -17.10 22.42 -13.74
N ASN A 131 -17.66 23.16 -14.72
CA ASN A 131 -19.06 23.60 -14.70
C ASN A 131 -20.02 22.54 -15.27
N PHE A 132 -19.51 21.48 -15.88
CA PHE A 132 -20.33 20.36 -16.32
C PHE A 132 -20.80 19.54 -15.11
N ARG A 133 -22.04 19.78 -14.66
CA ARG A 133 -22.75 18.81 -13.84
C ARG A 133 -23.08 17.59 -14.72
N ALA A 134 -23.12 16.40 -14.10
CA ALA A 134 -23.59 15.21 -14.80
C ALA A 134 -25.00 15.48 -15.33
N ASN A 135 -25.17 15.41 -16.65
CA ASN A 135 -26.47 15.57 -17.28
C ASN A 135 -27.20 14.22 -17.22
N PRO A 136 -28.25 14.05 -16.39
CA PRO A 136 -28.94 12.76 -16.24
C PRO A 136 -29.56 12.28 -17.56
N ALA A 137 -29.80 13.18 -18.52
CA ALA A 137 -30.30 12.83 -19.84
C ALA A 137 -29.30 12.01 -20.68
N ASN A 138 -27.98 12.20 -20.48
CA ASN A 138 -26.94 11.43 -21.18
C ASN A 138 -26.72 10.03 -20.59
N MET A 139 -27.25 9.75 -19.39
CA MET A 139 -27.28 8.39 -18.85
C MET A 139 -28.50 7.61 -19.38
N ILE A 140 -29.61 8.29 -19.64
CA ILE A 140 -30.80 7.65 -20.22
C ILE A 140 -30.55 7.27 -21.68
N SER A 141 -29.84 8.09 -22.46
CA SER A 141 -29.48 7.71 -23.83
C SER A 141 -28.57 6.47 -23.89
N LYS A 142 -27.60 6.34 -22.96
CA LYS A 142 -26.74 5.16 -22.87
C LYS A 142 -27.44 3.89 -22.35
N LEU A 143 -28.41 4.03 -21.46
CA LEU A 143 -29.21 2.89 -20.98
C LEU A 143 -30.20 2.40 -22.05
N VAL A 144 -30.71 3.30 -22.89
CA VAL A 144 -31.58 2.94 -24.02
C VAL A 144 -30.77 2.32 -25.18
N GLU A 145 -29.49 2.68 -25.33
CA GLU A 145 -28.57 2.05 -26.29
C GLU A 145 -28.08 0.66 -25.85
N GLU A 146 -28.06 0.33 -24.55
CA GLU A 146 -27.67 -1.01 -24.08
C GLU A 146 -28.80 -2.06 -24.14
N GLU A 147 -30.08 -1.66 -24.19
CA GLU A 147 -31.21 -2.61 -24.30
C GLU A 147 -31.65 -2.90 -25.75
N VAL A 148 -31.12 -2.19 -26.76
CA VAL A 148 -31.50 -2.40 -28.17
C VAL A 148 -30.29 -2.33 -29.10
N SER A 149 -29.44 -3.37 -29.08
CA SER A 149 -28.85 -3.95 -30.31
C SER A 149 -27.85 -5.07 -30.01
N GLU A 150 -28.33 -6.31 -29.94
CA GLU A 150 -27.60 -7.48 -30.43
C GLU A 150 -27.80 -7.50 -31.96
N SER A 151 -27.07 -6.64 -32.67
CA SER A 151 -26.79 -6.70 -34.12
C SER A 151 -26.04 -5.44 -34.53
N GLY A 152 -24.90 -5.62 -35.20
CA GLY A 152 -23.87 -4.60 -35.34
C GLY A 152 -24.23 -3.44 -36.26
N SER A 153 -23.75 -2.25 -35.90
CA SER A 153 -22.82 -1.43 -36.69
C SER A 153 -22.66 -0.06 -36.03
N GLU A 154 -21.47 0.21 -35.49
CA GLU A 154 -21.11 1.54 -34.98
C GLU A 154 -20.66 2.44 -36.14
N GLN A 155 -21.32 3.60 -36.28
CA GLN A 155 -20.68 4.81 -36.78
C GLN A 155 -21.05 5.96 -35.84
N GLU A 156 -20.04 6.56 -35.20
CA GLU A 156 -20.11 7.93 -34.70
C GLU A 156 -19.35 8.87 -35.65
N GLU A 157 -19.90 10.07 -35.88
CA GLU A 157 -19.26 11.40 -35.69
C GLU A 157 -20.04 12.48 -36.51
N PRO A 158 -19.90 13.81 -36.25
CA PRO A 158 -19.87 14.53 -34.98
C PRO A 158 -20.72 15.85 -34.96
N THR A 159 -20.94 16.36 -33.75
CA THR A 159 -21.15 17.77 -33.32
C THR A 159 -22.23 18.68 -33.97
N GLY A 160 -23.28 18.93 -33.19
CA GLY A 160 -23.76 20.27 -32.80
C GLY A 160 -23.98 21.35 -33.86
N ALA A 161 -25.21 21.46 -34.36
CA ALA A 161 -25.91 22.73 -34.53
C ALA A 161 -27.42 22.46 -34.54
N LYS A 162 -28.17 23.14 -33.67
CA LYS A 162 -29.61 23.31 -33.89
C LYS A 162 -29.78 24.15 -35.15
N GLN A 163 -30.31 23.59 -36.24
CA GLN A 163 -31.27 24.25 -37.12
C GLN A 163 -31.82 23.30 -38.20
N ASP A 164 -33.16 23.35 -38.31
CA ASP A 164 -34.08 22.90 -39.34
C ASP A 164 -33.77 21.71 -40.25
N ARG A 165 -34.70 20.75 -40.18
CA ARG A 165 -34.87 19.64 -41.10
C ARG A 165 -35.34 20.17 -42.47
N THR A 166 -34.54 19.96 -43.50
CA THR A 166 -35.05 19.72 -44.87
C THR A 166 -34.85 18.25 -45.18
N GLY A 167 -35.94 17.52 -45.45
CA GLY A 167 -35.99 16.07 -45.59
C GLY A 167 -35.33 15.51 -46.86
N VAL A 168 -34.01 15.66 -46.98
CA VAL A 168 -33.20 15.00 -48.01
C VAL A 168 -32.25 14.03 -47.31
N TYR A 169 -32.42 12.74 -47.56
CA TYR A 169 -31.59 11.68 -47.00
C TYR A 169 -30.21 11.70 -47.66
N VAL A 170 -29.16 11.91 -46.85
CA VAL A 170 -27.76 11.84 -47.29
C VAL A 170 -27.13 10.58 -46.71
N PRO A 171 -26.68 9.62 -47.55
CA PRO A 171 -26.05 8.40 -47.07
C PRO A 171 -24.70 8.65 -46.37
N PRO A 172 -24.39 7.92 -45.29
CA PRO A 172 -23.10 8.02 -44.60
C PRO A 172 -21.95 7.54 -45.49
N LYS A 173 -20.82 8.26 -45.46
CA LYS A 173 -19.62 7.89 -46.20
C LYS A 173 -18.89 6.76 -45.48
N LEU A 174 -19.11 5.52 -45.92
CA LEU A 174 -18.33 4.37 -45.49
C LEU A 174 -16.95 4.42 -46.15
N ALA A 175 -15.90 4.62 -45.36
CA ALA A 175 -14.54 4.37 -45.82
C ALA A 175 -14.39 2.85 -45.98
N ALA A 176 -13.82 2.40 -47.11
CA ALA A 176 -13.56 0.99 -47.33
C ALA A 176 -12.58 0.47 -46.26
N VAL A 177 -13.07 -0.39 -45.37
CA VAL A 177 -12.24 -1.14 -44.43
C VAL A 177 -11.87 -2.46 -45.11
N HIS A 178 -10.58 -2.81 -45.10
CA HIS A 178 -10.13 -4.09 -45.64
C HIS A 178 -10.74 -5.23 -44.81
N TYR A 179 -11.42 -6.17 -45.48
CA TYR A 179 -12.03 -7.32 -44.83
C TYR A 179 -10.96 -8.40 -44.61
N ASP A 180 -10.50 -8.55 -43.37
CA ASP A 180 -9.45 -9.51 -42.99
C ASP A 180 -10.00 -10.94 -42.73
N GLY A 181 -11.18 -11.29 -43.26
CA GLY A 181 -11.79 -12.62 -43.06
C GLY A 181 -12.44 -12.83 -41.68
N ASP A 182 -13.12 -13.98 -41.51
CA ASP A 182 -13.70 -14.42 -40.23
C ASP A 182 -12.61 -15.00 -39.34
N GLU A 183 -11.84 -14.13 -38.67
CA GLU A 183 -10.76 -14.56 -37.78
C GLU A 183 -11.29 -15.07 -36.43
N ASN A 184 -10.70 -16.17 -35.94
CA ASN A 184 -10.97 -16.68 -34.60
C ASN A 184 -10.60 -15.64 -33.53
N LYS A 185 -11.35 -15.61 -32.41
CA LYS A 185 -11.09 -14.69 -31.27
C LYS A 185 -9.65 -14.77 -30.76
N THR A 186 -9.01 -15.94 -30.87
CA THR A 186 -7.62 -16.19 -30.49
C THR A 186 -6.63 -15.43 -31.37
N ASP A 187 -6.87 -15.38 -32.68
CA ASP A 187 -5.95 -14.79 -33.66
C ASP A 187 -6.01 -13.26 -33.57
N ARG A 188 -7.21 -12.72 -33.33
CA ARG A 188 -7.40 -11.31 -32.99
C ARG A 188 -6.63 -10.91 -31.74
N GLN A 189 -6.64 -11.76 -30.70
CA GLN A 189 -5.91 -11.50 -29.46
C GLN A 189 -4.40 -11.60 -29.63
N GLN A 190 -3.90 -12.54 -30.44
CA GLN A 190 -2.49 -12.64 -30.80
C GLN A 190 -2.01 -11.42 -31.59
N ARG A 191 -2.78 -10.92 -32.56
CA ARG A 191 -2.45 -9.70 -33.31
C ARG A 191 -2.40 -8.45 -32.44
N ILE A 192 -3.33 -8.34 -31.48
CA ILE A 192 -3.31 -7.25 -30.49
C ILE A 192 -2.04 -7.34 -29.63
N LEU A 193 -1.68 -8.55 -29.18
CA LEU A 193 -0.45 -8.79 -28.42
C LEU A 193 0.80 -8.44 -29.25
N GLU A 194 0.85 -8.85 -30.52
CA GLU A 194 1.97 -8.57 -31.42
C GLU A 194 2.13 -7.06 -31.68
N ARG A 195 1.01 -6.35 -31.91
CA ARG A 195 1.00 -4.88 -32.01
C ARG A 195 1.46 -4.20 -30.73
N ALA A 196 1.08 -4.73 -29.55
CA ALA A 196 1.53 -4.23 -28.27
C ALA A 196 3.03 -4.47 -28.04
N LYS A 197 3.55 -5.66 -28.41
CA LYS A 197 4.98 -5.98 -28.36
C LYS A 197 5.80 -5.06 -29.28
N LYS A 198 5.36 -4.84 -30.52
CA LYS A 198 6.03 -3.91 -31.45
C LYS A 198 6.08 -2.47 -30.91
N ARG A 199 4.98 -2.00 -30.29
CA ARG A 199 4.96 -0.68 -29.62
C ARG A 199 5.90 -0.61 -28.42
N ALA A 200 5.97 -1.67 -27.61
CA ALA A 200 6.88 -1.74 -26.46
C ALA A 200 8.35 -1.68 -26.92
N LEU A 201 8.72 -2.44 -27.97
CA LEU A 201 10.07 -2.45 -28.53
C LEU A 201 10.50 -1.08 -29.10
N ASN A 202 9.56 -0.30 -29.64
CA ASN A 202 9.81 1.04 -30.17
C ASN A 202 9.78 2.15 -29.09
N THR A 203 9.82 1.79 -27.80
CA THR A 203 9.90 2.76 -26.69
C THR A 203 11.35 3.23 -26.53
N SER A 204 11.56 4.51 -26.20
CA SER A 204 12.89 5.14 -26.13
C SER A 204 13.91 4.36 -25.29
N MET A 205 13.49 3.81 -24.14
CA MET A 205 14.38 3.03 -23.26
C MET A 205 14.91 1.74 -23.91
N ILE A 206 14.07 1.02 -24.67
CA ILE A 206 14.50 -0.21 -25.36
C ILE A 206 15.35 0.12 -26.57
N GLN A 207 15.05 1.23 -27.24
CA GLN A 207 15.86 1.71 -28.35
C GLN A 207 17.26 2.12 -27.89
N GLU A 208 17.39 2.86 -26.78
CA GLU A 208 18.69 3.21 -26.17
C GLU A 208 19.48 1.97 -25.76
N LEU A 209 18.83 0.98 -25.11
CA LEU A 209 19.46 -0.30 -24.80
C LEU A 209 19.93 -1.04 -26.06
N ARG A 210 19.13 -1.03 -27.12
CA ARG A 210 19.50 -1.65 -28.39
C ARG A 210 20.69 -0.96 -29.05
N GLU A 211 20.77 0.37 -28.96
CA GLU A 211 21.88 1.17 -29.47
C GLU A 211 23.18 0.93 -28.69
N GLU A 212 23.11 0.70 -27.37
CA GLU A 212 24.29 0.36 -26.56
C GLU A 212 24.85 -1.04 -26.87
N TYR A 213 23.98 -2.01 -27.19
CA TYR A 213 24.37 -3.40 -27.42
C TYR A 213 24.69 -3.76 -28.89
N LEU A 214 24.33 -2.91 -29.85
CA LEU A 214 24.57 -3.15 -31.28
C LEU A 214 25.65 -2.20 -31.82
N ASP A 215 26.76 -2.75 -32.33
CA ASP A 215 27.83 -2.02 -33.04
C ASP A 215 27.42 -1.53 -34.45
N THR A 216 26.13 -1.32 -34.71
CA THR A 216 25.65 -0.84 -36.01
C THR A 216 25.90 0.67 -36.15
N PRO A 217 26.43 1.15 -37.28
CA PRO A 217 26.69 2.58 -37.48
C PRO A 217 25.39 3.39 -37.44
N MET A 218 25.40 4.49 -36.69
CA MET A 218 24.25 5.38 -36.53
C MET A 218 24.44 6.69 -37.32
N GLU A 219 23.34 7.19 -37.89
CA GLU A 219 23.28 8.52 -38.48
C GLU A 219 23.13 9.57 -37.38
N ILE A 220 24.20 10.30 -37.07
CA ILE A 220 24.19 11.35 -36.06
C ILE A 220 23.61 12.62 -36.66
N THR A 221 22.41 13.02 -36.21
CA THR A 221 21.82 14.32 -36.53
C THR A 221 22.06 15.30 -35.39
N HIS A 222 22.38 16.57 -35.68
CA HIS A 222 22.61 17.62 -34.67
C HIS A 222 21.32 18.14 -34.00
N GLU A 223 20.23 17.37 -34.02
CA GLU A 223 18.92 17.77 -33.53
C GLU A 223 18.51 17.01 -32.26
N SER A 224 17.59 17.56 -31.47
CA SER A 224 17.01 16.86 -30.31
C SER A 224 16.32 15.55 -30.72
N SER A 225 16.36 14.51 -29.88
CA SER A 225 15.77 13.18 -30.16
C SER A 225 14.33 13.20 -30.73
N LYS A 226 13.43 14.07 -30.23
CA LYS A 226 12.07 14.23 -30.81
C LYS A 226 12.01 14.88 -32.19
N ARG A 227 12.99 15.71 -32.57
CA ARG A 227 13.09 16.25 -33.93
C ARG A 227 13.54 15.15 -34.90
N ALA A 228 14.44 14.27 -34.47
CA ALA A 228 14.84 13.09 -35.25
C ALA A 228 13.65 12.12 -35.46
N VAL A 229 12.82 11.87 -34.44
CA VAL A 229 11.60 11.06 -34.60
C VAL A 229 10.60 11.73 -35.56
N LEU A 230 10.46 13.06 -35.50
CA LEU A 230 9.57 13.81 -36.41
C LEU A 230 10.10 13.85 -37.85
N SER A 231 11.41 13.98 -38.04
CA SER A 231 12.03 13.94 -39.38
C SER A 231 11.89 12.55 -39.98
N HIS A 232 12.06 11.49 -39.17
CA HIS A 232 11.80 10.11 -39.59
C HIS A 232 10.34 9.92 -40.03
N GLN A 233 9.36 10.36 -39.24
CA GLN A 233 7.93 10.28 -39.60
C GLN A 233 7.57 11.09 -40.85
N ARG A 234 8.27 12.21 -41.10
CA ARG A 234 8.11 12.97 -42.34
C ARG A 234 8.69 12.23 -43.54
N ARG A 235 9.87 11.62 -43.38
CA ARG A 235 10.51 10.83 -44.43
C ARG A 235 9.69 9.58 -44.79
N GLU A 236 9.17 8.85 -43.81
CA GLU A 236 8.27 7.71 -44.06
C GLU A 236 7.02 8.14 -44.83
N ARG A 237 6.50 9.33 -44.54
CA ARG A 237 5.37 9.87 -45.27
C ARG A 237 5.74 10.28 -46.69
N GLU A 238 6.86 10.97 -46.88
CA GLU A 238 7.37 11.33 -48.20
C GLU A 238 7.58 10.07 -49.05
N GLU A 239 8.21 9.05 -48.50
CA GLU A 239 8.42 7.75 -49.14
C GLU A 239 7.09 7.06 -49.50
N TYR A 240 6.07 7.12 -48.63
CA TYR A 240 4.74 6.63 -48.98
C TYR A 240 4.09 7.46 -50.11
N GLU A 241 4.17 8.80 -50.04
CA GLU A 241 3.60 9.69 -51.05
C GLU A 241 4.30 9.52 -52.42
N GLU A 242 5.60 9.22 -52.43
CA GLU A 242 6.39 8.90 -53.64
C GLU A 242 6.09 7.49 -54.17
N ASN A 243 6.04 6.48 -53.32
CA ASN A 243 5.78 5.09 -53.72
C ASN A 243 4.36 4.90 -54.25
N TYR A 244 3.39 5.59 -53.66
CA TYR A 244 1.97 5.45 -54.00
C TYR A 244 1.41 6.66 -54.77
N PHE A 245 2.26 7.64 -55.12
CA PHE A 245 1.92 8.86 -55.88
C PHE A 245 0.64 9.58 -55.40
N THR A 246 0.32 9.50 -54.10
CA THR A 246 -0.91 10.04 -53.50
C THR A 246 -0.61 10.81 -52.23
N ARG A 247 -1.11 12.05 -52.13
CA ARG A 247 -0.88 12.90 -50.95
C ARG A 247 -1.77 12.49 -49.78
N LEU A 248 -1.18 12.29 -48.61
CA LEU A 248 -1.93 12.06 -47.37
C LEU A 248 -2.51 13.39 -46.84
N PRO A 249 -3.79 13.47 -46.44
CA PRO A 249 -4.32 14.66 -45.79
C PRO A 249 -3.94 14.71 -44.30
N LEU A 250 -3.53 15.88 -43.81
CA LEU A 250 -3.27 16.09 -42.37
C LEU A 250 -4.56 16.43 -41.62
N THR A 251 -4.85 15.71 -40.54
CA THR A 251 -5.97 16.04 -39.66
C THR A 251 -5.69 17.32 -38.86
N LYS A 252 -6.76 17.99 -38.38
CA LYS A 252 -6.62 19.16 -37.48
C LYS A 252 -5.89 18.80 -36.19
N GLN A 253 -6.07 17.57 -35.69
CA GLN A 253 -5.41 17.07 -34.49
C GLN A 253 -3.90 16.90 -34.70
N ASP A 254 -3.47 16.33 -35.84
CA ASP A 254 -2.05 16.15 -36.16
C ASP A 254 -1.33 17.48 -36.33
N ARG A 255 -1.98 18.46 -36.96
CA ARG A 255 -1.46 19.84 -37.06
C ARG A 255 -1.26 20.46 -35.68
N HIS A 256 -2.19 20.25 -34.75
CA HIS A 256 -2.07 20.76 -33.39
C HIS A 256 -0.98 20.05 -32.58
N LYS A 257 -0.86 18.71 -32.72
CA LYS A 257 0.19 17.90 -32.08
C LYS A 257 1.59 18.32 -32.56
N SER A 258 1.75 18.54 -33.86
CA SER A 258 3.00 19.03 -34.45
C SER A 258 3.39 20.42 -33.90
N ARG A 259 2.42 21.32 -33.69
CA ARG A 259 2.65 22.65 -33.10
C ARG A 259 3.00 22.63 -31.61
N ARG A 260 2.48 21.67 -30.83
CA ARG A 260 2.70 21.57 -29.38
C ARG A 260 4.09 21.06 -29.00
N MET A 261 4.74 20.31 -29.90
CA MET A 261 6.02 19.64 -29.67
C MET A 261 7.23 20.59 -29.64
N THR A 262 7.08 21.86 -30.01
CA THR A 262 8.17 22.87 -29.95
C THR A 262 8.26 23.60 -28.61
N THR A 263 7.43 23.26 -27.62
CA THR A 263 7.39 23.96 -26.32
C THR A 263 8.13 23.19 -25.21
N LEU A 264 8.94 23.90 -24.40
CA LEU A 264 9.79 23.36 -23.32
C LEU A 264 9.06 22.47 -22.29
N GLY A 265 7.73 22.56 -22.17
CA GLY A 265 6.93 21.78 -21.22
C GLY A 265 6.85 20.28 -21.51
N THR A 266 7.18 19.81 -22.72
CA THR A 266 7.08 18.39 -23.10
C THR A 266 8.34 17.57 -22.78
N LEU A 267 9.44 18.19 -22.36
CA LEU A 267 10.66 17.51 -21.88
C LEU A 267 10.45 16.85 -20.52
N GLY A 268 9.65 17.46 -19.63
CA GLY A 268 9.34 16.91 -18.31
C GLY A 268 8.46 15.67 -18.35
N GLN A 269 7.58 15.54 -19.36
CA GLN A 269 6.75 14.35 -19.54
C GLN A 269 7.56 13.15 -20.07
N GLU A 270 8.64 13.40 -20.81
CA GLU A 270 9.51 12.40 -21.46
C GLU A 270 10.37 11.62 -20.46
N LEU A 271 10.90 12.30 -19.43
CA LEU A 271 11.59 11.67 -18.30
C LEU A 271 10.66 10.84 -17.39
N THR A 272 9.35 11.03 -17.49
CA THR A 272 8.37 10.42 -16.58
C THR A 272 7.49 9.35 -17.21
N GLN A 273 7.56 9.17 -18.54
CA GLN A 273 6.71 8.22 -19.25
C GLN A 273 7.47 6.93 -19.54
N PHE A 274 7.64 6.10 -18.51
CA PHE A 274 8.02 4.70 -18.70
C PHE A 274 6.81 3.98 -19.32
N GLY A 275 6.96 3.52 -20.56
CA GLY A 275 5.94 2.73 -21.25
C GLY A 275 5.61 1.44 -20.50
N ASP A 276 4.40 0.91 -20.70
CA ASP A 276 4.00 -0.37 -20.11
C ASP A 276 4.74 -1.53 -20.80
N LEU A 277 5.85 -1.98 -20.19
CA LEU A 277 6.71 -3.06 -20.70
C LEU A 277 6.12 -4.46 -20.50
N ARG A 278 4.95 -4.59 -19.87
CA ARG A 278 4.30 -5.87 -19.54
C ARG A 278 3.94 -6.71 -20.77
N ALA A 279 3.77 -6.08 -21.93
CA ALA A 279 3.54 -6.79 -23.19
C ALA A 279 4.73 -7.69 -23.59
N LEU A 280 5.94 -7.40 -23.10
CA LEU A 280 7.15 -8.20 -23.32
C LEU A 280 7.27 -9.37 -22.33
N GLU A 281 6.72 -9.22 -21.12
CA GLU A 281 6.70 -10.26 -20.07
C GLU A 281 5.53 -11.26 -20.21
N GLY A 282 4.70 -11.13 -21.25
CA GLY A 282 3.60 -12.08 -21.53
C GLY A 282 2.31 -11.86 -20.71
N GLY A 283 2.20 -10.75 -19.98
CA GLY A 283 1.00 -10.41 -19.20
C GLY A 283 -0.02 -9.58 -19.99
N ALA A 284 -0.90 -10.22 -20.74
CA ALA A 284 -2.03 -9.54 -21.40
C ALA A 284 -3.33 -9.77 -20.63
N GLY A 285 -3.64 -8.85 -19.71
CA GLY A 285 -4.96 -8.71 -19.10
C GLY A 285 -5.35 -7.23 -19.01
N PRO A 286 -6.62 -6.87 -19.24
CA PRO A 286 -7.07 -5.49 -19.08
C PRO A 286 -6.81 -5.03 -17.65
N SER A 287 -6.44 -3.76 -17.51
CA SER A 287 -6.18 -3.05 -16.26
C SER A 287 -7.24 -3.33 -15.18
N ALA A 288 -7.04 -4.39 -14.40
CA ALA A 288 -7.61 -4.51 -13.07
C ALA A 288 -6.91 -3.41 -12.25
N SER A 289 -7.69 -2.40 -11.86
CA SER A 289 -7.36 -1.41 -10.83
C SER A 289 -6.34 -1.99 -9.85
N LYS A 290 -5.15 -1.37 -9.72
CA LYS A 290 -4.08 -1.78 -8.79
C LYS A 290 -4.68 -2.38 -7.51
N LYS A 291 -4.78 -3.70 -7.41
CA LYS A 291 -5.10 -4.36 -6.15
C LYS A 291 -3.94 -3.96 -5.23
N ARG A 292 -4.22 -3.12 -4.23
CA ARG A 292 -3.23 -2.84 -3.18
C ARG A 292 -2.86 -4.21 -2.62
N LYS A 293 -1.58 -4.61 -2.77
CA LYS A 293 -1.13 -5.99 -2.49
C LYS A 293 -1.43 -6.46 -1.06
N CYS A 294 -1.65 -5.54 -0.12
CA CYS A 294 -2.09 -5.81 1.24
C CYS A 294 -3.36 -4.98 1.55
N TRP A 295 -4.53 -5.54 1.26
CA TRP A 295 -5.83 -4.98 1.62
C TRP A 295 -6.83 -6.12 1.82
N TRP A 296 -7.97 -5.83 2.44
CA TRP A 296 -9.03 -6.82 2.64
C TRP A 296 -9.45 -7.45 1.30
N PRO A 297 -9.34 -8.79 1.15
CA PRO A 297 -9.73 -9.47 -0.07
C PRO A 297 -11.25 -9.42 -0.24
N GLN A 298 -11.69 -9.47 -1.50
CA GLN A 298 -13.12 -9.58 -1.83
C GLN A 298 -13.52 -11.05 -1.92
N LEU A 299 -14.68 -11.38 -1.37
CA LEU A 299 -15.27 -12.72 -1.49
C LEU A 299 -15.64 -12.97 -2.95
N ASP A 300 -15.19 -14.10 -3.49
CA ASP A 300 -15.49 -14.53 -4.86
C ASP A 300 -16.82 -15.31 -4.86
N PRO A 301 -17.90 -14.80 -5.49
CA PRO A 301 -19.18 -15.49 -5.53
C PRO A 301 -19.10 -16.90 -6.13
N GLY A 302 -18.14 -17.17 -7.03
CA GLY A 302 -17.96 -18.48 -7.65
C GLY A 302 -17.43 -19.56 -6.70
N LYS A 303 -16.85 -19.17 -5.55
CA LYS A 303 -16.34 -20.09 -4.53
C LYS A 303 -17.28 -20.30 -3.35
N ALA A 304 -18.46 -19.67 -3.38
CA ALA A 304 -19.43 -19.80 -2.31
C ALA A 304 -20.07 -21.20 -2.30
N ASP A 305 -20.19 -21.78 -1.11
CA ASP A 305 -20.93 -23.03 -0.92
C ASP A 305 -22.45 -22.72 -0.91
N ASN A 306 -23.12 -23.01 -2.02
CA ASN A 306 -24.54 -22.75 -2.18
C ASN A 306 -25.44 -23.67 -1.34
N THR A 307 -24.90 -24.73 -0.72
CA THR A 307 -25.66 -25.62 0.17
C THR A 307 -25.87 -25.02 1.56
N ILE A 308 -25.12 -23.96 1.89
CA ILE A 308 -25.17 -23.30 3.19
C ILE A 308 -26.04 -22.04 3.09
N HIS A 309 -27.21 -22.07 3.73
CA HIS A 309 -28.11 -20.94 3.83
C HIS A 309 -27.94 -20.23 5.17
N PHE A 310 -27.78 -18.91 5.13
CA PHE A 310 -27.65 -18.04 6.29
C PHE A 310 -28.28 -16.67 5.98
N ASN A 311 -28.54 -15.87 7.02
CA ASN A 311 -29.11 -14.54 6.84
C ASN A 311 -28.10 -13.62 6.11
N ARG A 312 -28.51 -13.06 4.97
CA ARG A 312 -27.66 -12.18 4.14
C ARG A 312 -27.27 -10.87 4.83
N ASP A 313 -27.96 -10.49 5.90
CA ASP A 313 -27.65 -9.29 6.68
C ASP A 313 -26.39 -9.45 7.55
N VAL A 314 -25.89 -10.69 7.72
CA VAL A 314 -24.69 -10.96 8.52
C VAL A 314 -23.44 -10.44 7.80
N GLN A 315 -22.82 -9.43 8.40
CA GLN A 315 -21.57 -8.87 7.90
C GLN A 315 -20.42 -9.89 7.97
N PRO A 316 -19.57 -10.00 6.93
CA PRO A 316 -18.40 -10.87 6.97
C PRO A 316 -17.45 -10.53 8.13
N VAL A 317 -16.78 -11.55 8.67
CA VAL A 317 -15.73 -11.41 9.67
C VAL A 317 -14.43 -11.06 8.97
N ARG A 318 -13.77 -10.01 9.45
CA ARG A 318 -12.42 -9.63 9.04
C ARG A 318 -11.41 -10.06 10.08
N ALA A 319 -10.65 -11.10 9.78
CA ALA A 319 -9.65 -11.67 10.67
C ALA A 319 -8.22 -11.34 10.19
N LEU A 320 -7.35 -10.98 11.13
CA LEU A 320 -5.90 -10.89 10.90
C LEU A 320 -5.23 -12.08 11.56
N LEU A 321 -4.37 -12.78 10.82
CA LEU A 321 -3.67 -13.98 11.28
C LEU A 321 -2.16 -13.76 11.18
N LEU A 322 -1.43 -14.16 12.21
CA LEU A 322 0.03 -14.13 12.27
C LEU A 322 0.55 -15.37 13.04
N ALA A 323 1.81 -15.72 12.85
CA ALA A 323 2.43 -16.91 13.45
C ALA A 323 3.88 -16.61 13.88
N ASP A 324 4.41 -17.45 14.76
CA ASP A 324 5.83 -17.52 15.13
C ASP A 324 6.43 -16.15 15.46
N THR A 325 5.87 -15.46 16.48
CA THR A 325 6.38 -14.15 16.90
C THR A 325 7.73 -14.26 17.61
N HIS A 326 8.02 -15.41 18.26
CA HIS A 326 9.32 -15.73 18.85
C HIS A 326 9.89 -14.56 19.67
N LEU A 327 9.17 -14.13 20.70
CA LEU A 327 9.65 -13.12 21.63
C LEU A 327 10.94 -13.63 22.30
N LEU A 328 12.02 -12.86 22.14
CA LEU A 328 13.32 -13.20 22.70
C LEU A 328 13.24 -13.29 24.23
N GLY A 329 13.80 -14.39 24.72
CA GLY A 329 13.95 -14.68 26.14
C GLY A 329 15.24 -14.12 26.76
N SER A 330 15.42 -14.41 28.04
CA SER A 330 16.53 -13.94 28.88
C SER A 330 17.82 -14.74 28.68
N ARG A 331 17.76 -15.97 28.16
CA ARG A 331 18.92 -16.87 28.10
C ARG A 331 19.75 -16.66 26.84
N ASN A 332 19.11 -16.78 25.68
CA ASN A 332 19.76 -16.73 24.37
C ASN A 332 19.57 -15.37 23.67
N GLY A 333 18.84 -14.44 24.29
CA GLY A 333 18.52 -13.14 23.72
C GLY A 333 19.57 -12.07 23.98
N HIS A 334 20.08 -11.43 22.93
CA HIS A 334 20.90 -10.22 23.05
C HIS A 334 20.01 -8.97 23.12
N TRP A 335 20.32 -8.02 24.02
CA TRP A 335 19.48 -6.84 24.28
C TRP A 335 19.21 -5.99 23.02
N PHE A 336 20.20 -5.83 22.14
CA PHE A 336 20.06 -5.04 20.91
C PHE A 336 19.19 -5.76 19.87
N ASP A 337 19.34 -7.08 19.74
CA ASP A 337 18.50 -7.85 18.82
C ASP A 337 17.05 -7.82 19.32
N LYS A 338 16.85 -8.03 20.62
CA LYS A 338 15.56 -7.87 21.29
C LYS A 338 14.91 -6.52 20.96
N LEU A 339 15.60 -5.41 21.22
CA LEU A 339 15.09 -4.06 20.94
C LEU A 339 14.64 -3.91 19.49
N ARG A 340 15.45 -4.37 18.54
CA ARG A 340 15.20 -4.21 17.11
C ARG A 340 14.06 -5.09 16.59
N ARG A 341 14.02 -6.37 16.98
CA ARG A 341 12.97 -7.32 16.55
C ARG A 341 11.62 -6.93 17.16
N GLU A 342 11.59 -6.58 18.44
CA GLU A 342 10.36 -6.13 19.09
C GLU A 342 9.85 -4.81 18.53
N TRP A 343 10.76 -3.86 18.25
CA TRP A 343 10.38 -2.62 17.58
C TRP A 343 9.72 -2.90 16.22
N GLN A 344 10.28 -3.84 15.43
CA GLN A 344 9.68 -4.24 14.16
C GLN A 344 8.29 -4.84 14.36
N MET A 345 8.15 -5.83 15.23
CA MET A 345 6.87 -6.49 15.48
C MET A 345 5.82 -5.50 15.98
N TYR A 346 6.16 -4.66 16.96
CA TYR A 346 5.28 -3.62 17.47
C TYR A 346 4.84 -2.68 16.34
N ARG A 347 5.79 -2.14 15.57
CA ARG A 347 5.46 -1.17 14.52
C ARG A 347 4.62 -1.80 13.43
N ALA A 348 4.94 -3.03 13.01
CA ALA A 348 4.17 -3.75 12.02
C ALA A 348 2.74 -4.05 12.51
N PHE A 349 2.60 -4.60 13.71
CA PHE A 349 1.31 -4.99 14.26
C PHE A 349 0.40 -3.78 14.52
N GLN A 350 0.90 -2.76 15.22
CA GLN A 350 0.12 -1.55 15.51
C GLN A 350 -0.27 -0.78 14.23
N THR A 351 0.61 -0.79 13.21
CA THR A 351 0.27 -0.24 11.89
C THR A 351 -0.83 -1.07 11.20
N ALA A 352 -0.75 -2.40 11.27
CA ALA A 352 -1.78 -3.28 10.72
C ALA A 352 -3.13 -3.07 11.43
N MET A 353 -3.15 -2.93 12.76
CA MET A 353 -4.36 -2.59 13.52
C MET A 353 -4.95 -1.26 13.08
N ALA A 354 -4.13 -0.20 12.99
CA ALA A 354 -4.57 1.13 12.62
C ALA A 354 -5.13 1.22 11.18
N ILE A 355 -4.49 0.53 10.23
CA ILE A 355 -4.89 0.55 8.81
C ILE A 355 -6.10 -0.35 8.56
N HIS A 356 -6.05 -1.59 9.05
CA HIS A 356 -7.00 -2.63 8.64
C HIS A 356 -8.20 -2.74 9.57
N LYS A 357 -8.07 -2.40 10.86
CA LYS A 357 -9.13 -2.48 11.87
C LYS A 357 -9.87 -3.83 11.84
N PRO A 358 -9.17 -4.95 12.08
CA PRO A 358 -9.78 -6.28 12.05
C PRO A 358 -10.81 -6.45 13.17
N ASP A 359 -11.81 -7.32 12.94
CA ASP A 359 -12.77 -7.73 13.98
C ASP A 359 -12.12 -8.68 14.99
N VAL A 360 -11.17 -9.52 14.53
CA VAL A 360 -10.50 -10.52 15.34
C VAL A 360 -9.06 -10.74 14.87
N VAL A 361 -8.18 -11.05 15.81
CA VAL A 361 -6.78 -11.41 15.56
C VAL A 361 -6.53 -12.83 16.07
N PHE A 362 -5.86 -13.64 15.25
CA PHE A 362 -5.39 -14.98 15.65
C PHE A 362 -3.87 -15.06 15.57
N VAL A 363 -3.25 -15.58 16.62
CA VAL A 363 -1.80 -15.84 16.71
C VAL A 363 -1.57 -17.34 16.78
N LEU A 364 -0.87 -17.89 15.79
CA LEU A 364 -0.73 -19.34 15.57
C LEU A 364 0.54 -19.92 16.19
N GLY A 365 0.64 -19.85 17.53
CA GLY A 365 1.72 -20.50 18.29
C GLY A 365 3.09 -19.84 18.17
N ASP A 366 4.01 -20.38 18.96
CA ASP A 366 5.39 -19.94 19.11
C ASP A 366 5.47 -18.43 19.41
N LEU A 367 4.80 -18.08 20.50
CA LEU A 367 4.79 -16.71 21.01
C LEU A 367 6.17 -16.37 21.57
N PHE A 368 6.79 -17.30 22.30
CA PHE A 368 8.05 -17.10 23.01
C PHE A 368 9.13 -18.07 22.52
N ASP A 369 10.37 -17.62 22.39
CA ASP A 369 11.52 -18.49 22.06
C ASP A 369 11.79 -19.55 23.16
N GLU A 370 11.57 -19.15 24.42
CA GLU A 370 12.01 -19.87 25.61
C GLU A 370 10.86 -20.20 26.59
N GLY A 371 9.61 -20.24 26.09
CA GLY A 371 8.42 -20.44 26.91
C GLY A 371 8.47 -21.69 27.78
N LEU A 372 8.95 -22.81 27.19
CA LEU A 372 9.07 -24.10 27.88
C LEU A 372 10.12 -24.08 29.01
N TRP A 373 11.18 -23.26 28.89
CA TRP A 373 12.31 -23.26 29.83
C TRP A 373 12.25 -22.15 30.88
N CYS A 374 11.31 -21.20 30.74
CA CYS A 374 11.25 -20.03 31.60
C CYS A 374 10.59 -20.32 32.96
N SER A 375 11.10 -19.64 33.99
CA SER A 375 10.49 -19.64 35.32
C SER A 375 9.11 -18.97 35.31
N GLU A 376 8.29 -19.18 36.34
CA GLU A 376 6.97 -18.53 36.41
C GLU A 376 7.04 -16.99 36.39
N LYS A 377 8.07 -16.42 37.03
CA LYS A 377 8.30 -14.96 37.03
C LYS A 377 8.62 -14.45 35.63
N GLU A 378 9.50 -15.15 34.90
CA GLU A 378 9.83 -14.81 33.52
C GLU A 378 8.65 -15.00 32.59
N PHE A 379 7.87 -16.06 32.77
CA PHE A 379 6.65 -16.31 32.01
C PHE A 379 5.65 -15.16 32.16
N LYS A 380 5.37 -14.71 33.39
CA LYS A 380 4.49 -13.55 33.65
C LYS A 380 5.00 -12.28 32.96
N TYR A 381 6.32 -12.06 32.99
CA TYR A 381 6.95 -10.95 32.27
C TYR A 381 6.81 -11.08 30.74
N TYR A 382 6.96 -12.29 30.19
CA TYR A 382 6.80 -12.54 28.76
C TYR A 382 5.34 -12.34 28.31
N VAL A 383 4.38 -12.80 29.10
CA VAL A 383 2.94 -12.59 28.86
C VAL A 383 2.61 -11.10 28.85
N GLN A 384 3.09 -10.34 29.85
CA GLN A 384 2.88 -8.88 29.88
C GLN A 384 3.47 -8.22 28.63
N ARG A 385 4.73 -8.55 28.28
CA ARG A 385 5.38 -8.04 27.07
C ARG A 385 4.62 -8.37 25.80
N PHE A 386 4.08 -9.58 25.68
CA PHE A 386 3.28 -9.95 24.53
C PHE A 386 2.04 -9.07 24.41
N HIS A 387 1.31 -8.84 25.51
CA HIS A 387 0.14 -7.95 25.49
C HIS A 387 0.50 -6.49 25.20
N ASP A 388 1.65 -6.00 25.65
CA ASP A 388 2.13 -4.65 25.34
C ASP A 388 2.49 -4.51 23.85
N LEU A 389 3.12 -5.53 23.26
CA LEU A 389 3.53 -5.53 21.85
C LEU A 389 2.34 -5.69 20.90
N PHE A 390 1.44 -6.62 21.24
CA PHE A 390 0.29 -7.03 20.44
C PHE A 390 -1.03 -6.47 21.01
N ALA A 391 -0.99 -5.23 21.51
CA ALA A 391 -2.18 -4.56 22.03
C ALA A 391 -3.23 -4.36 20.93
N VAL A 392 -4.47 -4.77 21.20
CA VAL A 392 -5.64 -4.62 20.32
C VAL A 392 -6.60 -3.57 20.87
N PRO A 393 -7.31 -2.81 20.02
CA PRO A 393 -8.29 -1.82 20.46
C PRO A 393 -9.55 -2.47 21.04
N GLU A 394 -10.34 -1.68 21.79
CA GLU A 394 -11.66 -2.12 22.25
C GLU A 394 -12.55 -2.54 21.07
N GLY A 395 -13.16 -3.72 21.17
CA GLY A 395 -14.00 -4.31 20.12
C GLY A 395 -13.28 -5.27 19.16
N THR A 396 -11.95 -5.40 19.24
CA THR A 396 -11.18 -6.44 18.54
C THR A 396 -10.78 -7.54 19.51
N GLU A 397 -11.15 -8.78 19.22
CA GLU A 397 -10.75 -9.93 20.04
C GLU A 397 -9.40 -10.50 19.59
N LEU A 398 -8.60 -10.99 20.54
CA LEU A 398 -7.31 -11.65 20.29
C LEU A 398 -7.36 -13.09 20.80
N TYR A 399 -7.13 -14.05 19.90
CA TYR A 399 -7.05 -15.46 20.22
C TYR A 399 -5.67 -16.01 19.90
N VAL A 400 -5.19 -16.88 20.79
CA VAL A 400 -3.87 -17.49 20.70
C VAL A 400 -4.02 -19.00 20.62
N VAL A 401 -3.29 -19.61 19.70
CA VAL A 401 -2.98 -21.04 19.68
C VAL A 401 -1.61 -21.22 20.30
N VAL A 402 -1.40 -22.32 21.03
CA VAL A 402 -0.12 -22.67 21.63
C VAL A 402 0.82 -23.33 20.61
N GLY A 403 2.12 -23.00 20.65
CA GLY A 403 3.17 -23.67 19.87
C GLY A 403 4.16 -24.48 20.72
N ASN A 404 5.09 -25.16 20.07
CA ASN A 404 6.04 -26.05 20.74
C ASN A 404 7.12 -25.28 21.51
N HIS A 405 7.47 -24.06 21.12
CA HIS A 405 8.39 -23.23 21.91
C HIS A 405 7.74 -22.66 23.18
N ASP A 406 6.40 -22.56 23.19
CA ASP A 406 5.65 -22.04 24.33
C ASP A 406 5.58 -23.04 25.50
N VAL A 407 5.33 -24.33 25.20
CA VAL A 407 5.08 -25.37 26.22
C VAL A 407 5.89 -26.66 26.04
N GLY A 408 6.59 -26.82 24.91
CA GLY A 408 7.37 -28.00 24.54
C GLY A 408 6.71 -28.87 23.46
N PHE A 409 7.48 -29.82 22.92
CA PHE A 409 6.96 -30.93 22.13
C PHE A 409 6.22 -31.92 23.01
N HIS A 410 5.29 -32.70 22.44
CA HIS A 410 4.38 -33.61 23.13
C HIS A 410 4.99 -34.33 24.35
N TYR A 411 6.11 -35.04 24.19
CA TYR A 411 6.75 -35.82 25.26
C TYR A 411 7.38 -34.99 26.38
N GLY A 412 7.62 -33.70 26.15
CA GLY A 412 8.18 -32.76 27.11
C GLY A 412 7.15 -31.87 27.80
N ILE A 413 5.87 -31.91 27.39
CA ILE A 413 4.84 -31.06 27.98
C ILE A 413 4.42 -31.64 29.34
N SER A 414 4.52 -30.82 30.38
CA SER A 414 3.94 -31.13 31.69
C SER A 414 2.55 -30.50 31.86
N PRO A 415 1.68 -31.04 32.71
CA PRO A 415 0.39 -30.43 33.03
C PRO A 415 0.52 -28.97 33.49
N TYR A 416 1.55 -28.66 34.27
CA TYR A 416 1.86 -27.31 34.71
C TYR A 416 2.11 -26.34 33.54
N LEU A 417 2.96 -26.73 32.57
CA LEU A 417 3.28 -25.86 31.43
C LEU A 417 2.03 -25.57 30.59
N GLN A 418 1.23 -26.60 30.31
CA GLN A 418 -0.02 -26.46 29.58
C GLN A 418 -1.02 -25.58 30.34
N GLU A 419 -1.23 -25.81 31.64
CA GLU A 419 -2.20 -25.07 32.45
C GLU A 419 -1.79 -23.60 32.62
N ARG A 420 -0.51 -23.34 32.85
CA ARG A 420 0.05 -21.98 32.96
C ARG A 420 -0.18 -21.19 31.67
N PHE A 421 0.10 -21.78 30.51
CA PHE A 421 -0.14 -21.14 29.22
C PHE A 421 -1.62 -20.94 28.92
N SER A 422 -2.43 -22.00 29.12
CA SER A 422 -3.87 -21.96 28.92
C SER A 422 -4.54 -20.91 29.80
N SER A 423 -4.08 -20.73 31.04
CA SER A 423 -4.63 -19.73 31.97
C SER A 423 -4.28 -18.30 31.54
N ALA A 424 -3.08 -18.08 31.02
CA ALA A 424 -2.64 -16.76 30.56
C ALA A 424 -3.37 -16.31 29.27
N PHE A 425 -3.55 -17.23 28.32
CA PHE A 425 -4.07 -16.90 26.99
C PHE A 425 -5.48 -17.44 26.69
N SER A 426 -6.13 -18.08 27.66
CA SER A 426 -7.40 -18.79 27.45
C SER A 426 -7.32 -19.78 26.27
N ALA A 427 -6.25 -20.57 26.24
CA ALA A 427 -5.86 -21.46 25.14
C ALA A 427 -5.87 -22.95 25.59
N PRO A 428 -7.06 -23.56 25.76
CA PRO A 428 -7.17 -24.99 26.07
C PRO A 428 -6.73 -25.86 24.87
N SER A 429 -6.67 -27.18 25.05
CA SER A 429 -6.25 -28.11 23.98
C SER A 429 -7.08 -27.96 22.70
N VAL A 430 -8.39 -27.73 22.82
CA VAL A 430 -9.27 -27.38 21.70
C VAL A 430 -10.23 -26.27 22.13
N LYS A 431 -10.28 -25.19 21.35
CA LYS A 431 -11.19 -24.06 21.58
C LYS A 431 -12.11 -23.89 20.37
N PHE A 432 -13.42 -23.90 20.62
CA PHE A 432 -14.44 -23.64 19.62
C PHE A 432 -14.94 -22.20 19.75
N VAL A 433 -14.75 -21.39 18.72
CA VAL A 433 -15.07 -19.95 18.72
C VAL A 433 -16.11 -19.68 17.62
N THR A 434 -17.15 -18.94 17.97
CA THR A 434 -18.22 -18.54 17.03
C THR A 434 -18.23 -17.02 16.89
N ILE A 435 -18.02 -16.51 15.69
CA ILE A 435 -17.99 -15.06 15.42
C ILE A 435 -18.86 -14.76 14.20
N LYS A 436 -19.94 -13.97 14.39
CA LYS A 436 -20.90 -13.60 13.34
C LYS A 436 -21.33 -14.81 12.49
N GLY A 437 -21.63 -15.93 13.14
CA GLY A 437 -22.01 -17.16 12.45
C GLY A 437 -20.89 -17.96 11.77
N ASN A 438 -19.63 -17.61 11.98
CA ASN A 438 -18.49 -18.37 11.48
C ASN A 438 -17.88 -19.18 12.61
N TYR A 439 -17.54 -20.43 12.34
CA TYR A 439 -16.96 -21.35 13.32
C TYR A 439 -15.46 -21.48 13.11
N PHE A 440 -14.70 -21.21 14.17
CA PHE A 440 -13.26 -21.38 14.22
C PHE A 440 -12.93 -22.46 15.25
N VAL A 441 -12.10 -23.42 14.86
CA VAL A 441 -11.61 -24.48 15.74
C VAL A 441 -10.12 -24.25 15.92
N LEU A 442 -9.73 -23.84 17.13
CA LEU A 442 -8.33 -23.63 17.49
C LEU A 442 -7.83 -24.89 18.19
N ILE A 443 -6.77 -25.49 17.68
CA ILE A 443 -6.23 -26.75 18.19
C ILE A 443 -4.79 -26.59 18.64
N ASN A 444 -4.50 -27.07 19.86
CA ASN A 444 -3.14 -27.36 20.29
C ASN A 444 -2.64 -28.57 19.49
N SER A 445 -1.74 -28.32 18.53
CA SER A 445 -1.19 -29.36 17.66
C SER A 445 -0.47 -30.47 18.42
N MET A 446 0.18 -30.17 19.54
CA MET A 446 0.89 -31.15 20.37
C MET A 446 -0.08 -32.06 21.13
N ALA A 447 -1.37 -31.71 21.20
CA ALA A 447 -2.44 -32.56 21.70
C ALA A 447 -2.93 -33.59 20.66
N MET A 448 -2.45 -33.53 19.42
CA MET A 448 -2.88 -34.41 18.32
C MET A 448 -1.91 -35.59 18.12
N GLU A 449 -1.28 -36.09 19.18
CA GLU A 449 -0.43 -37.28 19.14
C GLU A 449 -1.25 -38.58 19.03
N GLY A 450 -2.44 -38.61 19.64
CA GLY A 450 -3.35 -39.76 19.61
C GLY A 450 -2.99 -40.91 20.57
N ASP A 451 -2.15 -40.65 21.58
CA ASP A 451 -1.71 -41.65 22.56
C ASP A 451 -2.60 -41.71 23.82
N GLY A 452 -3.64 -40.89 23.90
CA GLY A 452 -4.56 -40.84 25.03
C GLY A 452 -3.99 -40.22 26.31
N CYS A 453 -2.89 -39.47 26.23
CA CYS A 453 -2.31 -38.82 27.40
C CYS A 453 -3.22 -37.73 28.01
N PHE A 454 -2.76 -37.10 29.10
CA PHE A 454 -3.52 -36.04 29.81
C PHE A 454 -3.90 -34.86 28.90
N LEU A 455 -3.16 -34.62 27.82
CA LEU A 455 -3.39 -33.55 26.86
C LEU A 455 -4.27 -34.01 25.69
N CYS A 456 -4.00 -35.20 25.14
CA CYS A 456 -4.67 -35.75 23.97
C CYS A 456 -6.11 -36.18 24.25
N ARG A 457 -6.36 -36.87 25.36
CA ARG A 457 -7.70 -37.40 25.65
C ARG A 457 -8.76 -36.31 25.79
N PRO A 458 -8.52 -35.19 26.50
CA PRO A 458 -9.45 -34.06 26.51
C PRO A 458 -9.67 -33.45 25.13
N ALA A 459 -8.62 -33.37 24.31
CA ALA A 459 -8.69 -32.81 22.96
C ALA A 459 -9.58 -33.66 22.04
N GLU A 460 -9.39 -34.99 22.06
CA GLU A 460 -10.24 -35.96 21.34
C GLU A 460 -11.72 -35.81 21.72
N LEU A 461 -12.02 -35.76 23.02
CA LEU A 461 -13.40 -35.63 23.51
C LEU A 461 -14.03 -34.30 23.08
N GLN A 462 -13.26 -33.21 23.09
CA GLN A 462 -13.71 -31.90 22.61
C GLN A 462 -13.96 -31.92 21.10
N LEU A 463 -13.06 -32.51 20.30
CA LEU A 463 -13.26 -32.66 18.86
C LEU A 463 -14.49 -33.49 18.52
N GLN A 464 -14.70 -34.61 19.19
CA GLN A 464 -15.90 -35.43 19.02
C GLN A 464 -17.18 -34.67 19.42
N LYS A 465 -17.11 -33.81 20.43
CA LYS A 465 -18.25 -32.94 20.80
C LYS A 465 -18.56 -31.94 19.68
N ILE A 466 -17.55 -31.24 19.17
CA ILE A 466 -17.70 -30.25 18.08
C ILE A 466 -18.21 -30.92 16.81
N SER A 467 -17.63 -32.06 16.43
CA SER A 467 -18.06 -32.86 15.27
C SER A 467 -19.53 -33.26 15.37
N ARG A 468 -19.98 -33.72 16.55
CA ARG A 468 -21.40 -34.02 16.77
C ARG A 468 -22.29 -32.79 16.65
N GLN A 469 -21.87 -31.62 17.14
CA GLN A 469 -22.62 -30.37 17.01
C GLN A 469 -22.74 -29.95 15.52
N LEU A 470 -21.66 -30.04 14.76
CA LEU A 470 -21.65 -29.73 13.33
C LEU A 470 -22.51 -30.71 12.51
N LYS A 471 -22.40 -32.02 12.78
CA LYS A 471 -23.21 -33.06 12.14
C LYS A 471 -24.70 -32.87 12.46
N CYS A 472 -25.01 -32.56 13.73
CA CYS A 472 -26.35 -32.30 14.18
C CYS A 472 -26.98 -31.08 13.50
N THR A 473 -26.26 -29.96 13.44
CA THR A 473 -26.71 -28.73 12.76
C THR A 473 -26.90 -28.93 11.25
N LYS A 474 -26.17 -29.89 10.65
CA LYS A 474 -26.36 -30.29 9.25
C LYS A 474 -27.60 -31.18 9.04
N GLY A 475 -28.26 -31.65 10.11
CA GLY A 475 -29.35 -32.62 10.04
C GLY A 475 -28.88 -34.06 9.85
N VAL A 476 -27.63 -34.38 10.21
CA VAL A 476 -27.05 -35.72 10.07
C VAL A 476 -26.90 -36.38 11.44
N GLY A 477 -27.61 -37.49 11.66
CA GLY A 477 -27.52 -38.30 12.88
C GLY A 477 -28.56 -37.97 13.95
N LYS A 478 -28.43 -38.56 15.14
CA LYS A 478 -29.35 -38.33 16.27
C LYS A 478 -28.95 -37.07 17.03
N CYS A 479 -29.78 -36.04 16.97
CA CYS A 479 -29.61 -34.78 17.68
C CYS A 479 -30.28 -34.79 19.05
N VAL A 480 -29.58 -34.30 20.07
CA VAL A 480 -30.16 -34.00 21.39
C VAL A 480 -30.59 -32.53 21.39
N LYS A 481 -31.76 -32.22 21.96
CA LYS A 481 -32.26 -30.84 22.09
C LYS A 481 -31.21 -29.97 22.80
N GLY A 482 -30.86 -28.83 22.20
CA GLY A 482 -29.87 -27.88 22.73
C GLY A 482 -28.42 -28.09 22.24
N MET A 483 -28.18 -29.05 21.34
CA MET A 483 -26.86 -29.32 20.76
C MET A 483 -26.64 -28.64 19.39
N GLU A 484 -27.70 -28.10 18.79
CA GLU A 484 -27.70 -27.43 17.49
C GLU A 484 -27.10 -26.03 17.57
N LEU A 485 -26.37 -25.62 16.52
CA LEU A 485 -25.89 -24.26 16.33
C LEU A 485 -26.93 -23.45 15.53
N GLU A 486 -26.79 -22.12 15.49
CA GLU A 486 -27.75 -21.24 14.80
C GLU A 486 -27.92 -21.57 13.30
N HIS A 487 -26.80 -21.88 12.63
CA HIS A 487 -26.79 -22.36 11.25
C HIS A 487 -25.57 -23.23 10.98
N TYR A 488 -25.63 -24.07 9.96
CA TYR A 488 -24.49 -24.89 9.58
C TYR A 488 -23.44 -24.07 8.81
N SER A 489 -22.17 -24.24 9.15
CA SER A 489 -21.03 -23.71 8.38
C SER A 489 -19.84 -24.64 8.55
N ARG A 490 -19.06 -24.85 7.48
CA ARG A 490 -17.80 -25.61 7.58
C ARG A 490 -16.78 -24.79 8.39
N PRO A 491 -16.15 -25.38 9.42
CA PRO A 491 -15.25 -24.63 10.29
C PRO A 491 -13.95 -24.23 9.58
N ILE A 492 -13.30 -23.20 10.11
CA ILE A 492 -11.92 -22.85 9.81
C ILE A 492 -11.05 -23.44 10.92
N LEU A 493 -10.07 -24.26 10.54
CA LEU A 493 -9.13 -24.89 11.46
C LEU A 493 -7.90 -24.00 11.59
N LEU A 494 -7.57 -23.64 12.84
CA LEU A 494 -6.40 -22.84 13.19
C LEU A 494 -5.54 -23.64 14.15
N GLN A 495 -4.29 -23.84 13.81
CA GLN A 495 -3.36 -24.61 14.64
C GLN A 495 -1.92 -24.14 14.40
N HIS A 496 -0.96 -24.64 15.19
CA HIS A 496 0.44 -24.26 15.02
C HIS A 496 1.16 -25.17 14.02
N PHE A 497 1.17 -26.50 14.22
CA PHE A 497 1.81 -27.41 13.27
C PHE A 497 1.01 -27.54 11.97
N PRO A 498 1.69 -27.64 10.81
CA PRO A 498 1.03 -27.97 9.56
C PRO A 498 0.40 -29.37 9.61
N MET A 499 -0.60 -29.56 8.75
CA MET A 499 -1.14 -30.89 8.47
C MET A 499 -0.04 -31.80 7.91
N TYR A 500 -0.25 -33.11 7.96
CA TYR A 500 0.70 -34.07 7.43
C TYR A 500 1.08 -33.76 5.99
N ARG A 501 2.39 -33.60 5.76
CA ARG A 501 3.03 -33.48 4.45
C ARG A 501 4.47 -33.95 4.56
N GLU A 502 4.98 -34.55 3.47
CA GLU A 502 6.33 -35.13 3.46
C GLU A 502 7.44 -34.08 3.52
N SER A 503 7.23 -32.92 2.90
CA SER A 503 8.16 -31.79 2.89
C SER A 503 7.47 -30.53 2.35
N ASP A 504 8.19 -29.42 2.33
CA ASP A 504 7.74 -28.17 1.72
C ASP A 504 8.02 -28.11 0.21
N ALA A 505 8.52 -29.17 -0.44
CA ALA A 505 9.00 -29.18 -1.84
C ALA A 505 8.01 -28.60 -2.88
N ASP A 506 6.71 -28.71 -2.66
CA ASP A 506 5.69 -28.23 -3.61
C ASP A 506 5.12 -26.83 -3.25
N CYS A 507 5.71 -26.13 -2.28
CA CYS A 507 5.29 -24.77 -1.91
C CYS A 507 5.85 -23.75 -2.92
N HIS A 508 5.02 -22.83 -3.43
CA HIS A 508 5.43 -21.87 -4.48
C HIS A 508 5.16 -20.40 -4.07
N GLU A 509 5.46 -20.05 -2.83
CA GLU A 509 5.17 -18.73 -2.26
C GLU A 509 6.41 -17.80 -2.26
N PRO A 510 6.24 -16.47 -2.39
CA PRO A 510 7.36 -15.52 -2.31
C PRO A 510 8.17 -15.57 -1.00
N ASP A 511 7.58 -16.04 0.08
CA ASP A 511 8.18 -16.26 1.39
C ASP A 511 8.31 -17.75 1.73
N GLN A 512 8.39 -18.61 0.72
CA GLN A 512 8.68 -20.03 0.90
C GLN A 512 10.07 -20.28 1.55
N ALA A 513 10.28 -21.52 1.96
CA ALA A 513 11.57 -22.00 2.42
C ALA A 513 12.62 -21.97 1.29
N PRO A 514 13.89 -21.67 1.59
CA PRO A 514 15.03 -21.93 0.69
C PRO A 514 15.03 -23.37 0.19
N GLU A 515 15.52 -23.62 -1.02
CA GLU A 515 15.40 -24.92 -1.70
C GLU A 515 16.05 -26.09 -0.93
N ASP A 516 17.14 -25.81 -0.21
CA ASP A 516 17.86 -26.75 0.65
C ASP A 516 17.08 -27.16 1.90
N LEU A 517 16.22 -26.27 2.43
CA LEU A 517 15.34 -26.56 3.55
C LEU A 517 14.02 -27.16 3.08
N LYS A 518 13.51 -26.66 1.95
CA LYS A 518 12.21 -27.00 1.39
C LYS A 518 12.09 -28.48 0.99
N THR A 519 13.19 -29.08 0.55
CA THR A 519 13.27 -30.50 0.15
C THR A 519 13.51 -31.46 1.33
N GLN A 520 13.75 -30.96 2.54
CA GLN A 520 13.96 -31.80 3.71
C GLN A 520 12.67 -32.49 4.12
N LYS A 521 12.78 -33.78 4.44
CA LYS A 521 11.63 -34.57 4.87
C LYS A 521 11.23 -34.18 6.29
N PHE A 522 9.95 -33.91 6.48
CA PHE A 522 9.37 -33.65 7.78
C PHE A 522 9.25 -34.94 8.59
N ARG A 523 9.48 -34.83 9.90
CA ARG A 523 9.19 -35.90 10.85
C ARG A 523 7.79 -35.65 11.38
N GLU A 524 6.97 -36.69 11.29
CA GLU A 524 5.65 -36.68 11.90
C GLU A 524 5.77 -36.39 13.39
N ARG A 525 4.82 -35.62 13.92
CA ARG A 525 4.71 -35.21 15.34
C ARG A 525 5.78 -34.20 15.79
N TRP A 526 6.62 -33.74 14.88
CA TRP A 526 7.64 -32.71 15.14
C TRP A 526 7.44 -31.51 14.23
N GLU A 527 7.68 -31.67 12.92
CA GLU A 527 7.52 -30.57 11.95
C GLU A 527 6.11 -30.50 11.37
N CYS A 528 5.35 -31.59 11.44
CA CYS A 528 3.95 -31.67 11.01
C CYS A 528 3.15 -32.65 11.88
N LEU A 529 1.82 -32.58 11.82
CA LEU A 529 0.97 -33.60 12.44
C LEU A 529 1.21 -34.98 11.81
N SER A 530 0.91 -36.05 12.55
CA SER A 530 0.92 -37.39 11.98
C SER A 530 -0.13 -37.54 10.89
N ARG A 531 0.08 -38.50 9.99
CA ARG A 531 -0.89 -38.81 8.95
C ARG A 531 -2.25 -39.17 9.54
N GLU A 532 -2.27 -40.01 10.58
CA GLU A 532 -3.50 -40.45 11.24
C GLU A 532 -4.28 -39.27 11.84
N SER A 533 -3.59 -38.41 12.59
CA SER A 533 -4.23 -37.25 13.22
C SER A 533 -4.76 -36.26 12.17
N SER A 534 -4.05 -36.09 11.07
CA SER A 534 -4.50 -35.27 9.95
C SER A 534 -5.80 -35.80 9.34
N GLU A 535 -5.89 -37.12 9.11
CA GLU A 535 -7.11 -37.76 8.60
C GLU A 535 -8.29 -37.62 9.57
N VAL A 536 -8.06 -37.79 10.88
CA VAL A 536 -9.09 -37.57 11.92
C VAL A 536 -9.64 -36.15 11.84
N LEU A 537 -8.78 -35.13 11.73
CA LEU A 537 -9.21 -33.74 11.63
C LEU A 537 -10.00 -33.47 10.34
N PHE A 538 -9.58 -34.03 9.21
CA PHE A 538 -10.34 -33.91 7.96
C PHE A 538 -11.72 -34.55 8.05
N ASP A 539 -11.85 -35.72 8.68
CA ASP A 539 -13.10 -36.47 8.73
C ASP A 539 -14.08 -35.93 9.78
N GLU A 540 -13.57 -35.53 10.95
CA GLU A 540 -14.40 -35.02 12.04
C GLU A 540 -14.85 -33.58 11.81
N LEU A 541 -13.98 -32.71 11.27
CA LEU A 541 -14.29 -31.28 11.13
C LEU A 541 -14.72 -30.89 9.71
N LYS A 542 -14.23 -31.60 8.68
CA LYS A 542 -14.41 -31.24 7.26
C LYS A 542 -14.16 -29.73 7.02
N PRO A 543 -12.99 -29.20 7.43
CA PRO A 543 -12.73 -27.78 7.38
C PRO A 543 -12.77 -27.28 5.94
N ARG A 544 -13.09 -25.99 5.77
CA ARG A 544 -13.02 -25.32 4.45
C ARG A 544 -11.72 -24.57 4.23
N LEU A 545 -11.02 -24.25 5.31
CA LEU A 545 -9.74 -23.57 5.32
C LEU A 545 -8.98 -24.05 6.56
N ILE A 546 -7.69 -24.32 6.37
CA ILE A 546 -6.74 -24.63 7.45
C ILE A 546 -5.65 -23.56 7.40
N VAL A 547 -5.32 -22.98 8.55
CA VAL A 547 -4.20 -22.02 8.65
C VAL A 547 -3.27 -22.44 9.77
N THR A 548 -1.97 -22.53 9.44
CA THR A 548 -0.91 -23.09 10.27
C THR A 548 0.32 -22.18 10.35
N GLY A 549 1.28 -22.50 11.21
CA GLY A 549 2.56 -21.80 11.40
C GLY A 549 3.74 -22.79 11.44
N HIS A 550 4.65 -22.64 12.41
CA HIS A 550 5.72 -23.57 12.77
C HIS A 550 6.97 -23.56 11.86
N THR A 551 6.83 -23.71 10.54
CA THR A 551 8.02 -23.83 9.66
C THR A 551 8.73 -22.49 9.41
N HIS A 552 8.22 -21.40 9.98
CA HIS A 552 8.65 -20.01 9.74
C HIS A 552 8.54 -19.54 8.27
N HIS A 553 8.01 -20.38 7.38
CA HIS A 553 8.01 -20.18 5.95
C HIS A 553 6.61 -20.34 5.37
N GLY A 554 6.33 -19.52 4.34
CA GLY A 554 5.05 -19.50 3.68
C GLY A 554 4.84 -20.74 2.83
N CYS A 555 3.72 -21.42 3.01
CA CYS A 555 3.31 -22.50 2.11
C CYS A 555 1.80 -22.46 1.87
N ASN A 556 1.40 -22.88 0.66
CA ASN A 556 0.02 -23.12 0.31
C ASN A 556 -0.07 -24.53 -0.29
N ARG A 557 -0.90 -25.38 0.31
CA ARG A 557 -1.17 -26.73 -0.17
C ARG A 557 -2.66 -26.97 -0.27
N ILE A 558 -3.02 -27.87 -1.17
CA ILE A 558 -4.40 -28.36 -1.32
C ILE A 558 -4.42 -29.81 -0.89
N HIS A 559 -5.22 -30.10 0.12
CA HIS A 559 -5.45 -31.44 0.64
C HIS A 559 -6.72 -32.03 0.06
N ARG A 560 -6.69 -33.35 -0.18
CA ARG A 560 -7.77 -34.13 -0.81
C ARG A 560 -8.14 -33.57 -2.19
N LYS A 561 -9.03 -32.58 -2.29
CA LYS A 561 -9.44 -31.95 -3.57
C LYS A 561 -9.73 -30.46 -3.44
N ASP A 562 -10.31 -30.03 -2.32
CA ASP A 562 -10.83 -28.65 -2.13
C ASP A 562 -10.37 -27.97 -0.83
N ILE A 563 -9.61 -28.67 0.03
CA ILE A 563 -9.25 -28.12 1.35
C ILE A 563 -7.90 -27.42 1.25
N HIS A 564 -7.93 -26.10 1.29
CA HIS A 564 -6.72 -25.28 1.30
C HIS A 564 -6.11 -25.22 2.69
N GLU A 565 -4.81 -25.54 2.77
CA GLU A 565 -3.95 -25.27 3.92
C GLU A 565 -2.98 -24.15 3.59
N TRP A 566 -2.96 -23.13 4.45
CA TRP A 566 -1.99 -22.03 4.39
C TRP A 566 -1.10 -22.05 5.62
N THR A 567 0.21 -22.22 5.42
CA THR A 567 1.21 -21.97 6.45
C THR A 567 1.67 -20.52 6.36
N ILE A 568 1.49 -19.75 7.43
CA ILE A 568 1.94 -18.37 7.54
C ILE A 568 3.41 -18.39 7.95
N SER A 569 4.24 -17.58 7.30
CA SER A 569 5.63 -17.39 7.73
C SER A 569 5.71 -16.61 9.03
N SER A 570 6.88 -16.66 9.68
CA SER A 570 7.08 -15.94 10.93
C SER A 570 6.78 -14.45 10.78
N PHE A 571 6.15 -13.88 11.80
CA PHE A 571 5.93 -12.44 11.94
C PHE A 571 7.21 -11.68 12.36
N SER A 572 8.27 -12.42 12.69
CA SER A 572 9.52 -11.90 13.22
C SER A 572 10.65 -12.02 12.21
N TRP A 573 11.35 -10.91 12.12
CA TRP A 573 12.62 -10.73 11.44
C TRP A 573 13.73 -11.66 11.98
N ARG A 574 13.55 -12.21 13.19
CA ARG A 574 14.47 -13.17 13.81
C ARG A 574 14.62 -14.47 13.00
N ASN A 575 13.52 -14.94 12.42
CA ASN A 575 13.43 -16.25 11.78
C ASN A 575 13.53 -16.13 10.25
N LYS A 576 13.18 -14.96 9.68
CA LYS A 576 13.22 -14.74 8.23
C LYS A 576 13.38 -13.26 7.85
N ASP A 577 14.06 -13.02 6.73
CA ASP A 577 14.28 -11.67 6.18
C ASP A 577 12.97 -11.00 5.70
N ASN A 578 12.05 -11.75 5.09
CA ASN A 578 10.77 -11.28 4.53
C ASN A 578 9.54 -11.83 5.29
N PRO A 579 9.28 -11.39 6.53
CA PRO A 579 8.18 -11.90 7.33
C PRO A 579 6.82 -11.46 6.76
N SER A 580 5.74 -12.17 7.12
CA SER A 580 4.40 -11.88 6.61
C SER A 580 3.29 -12.09 7.64
N PHE A 581 2.10 -11.59 7.30
CA PHE A 581 0.86 -11.89 8.00
C PHE A 581 -0.28 -12.05 6.97
N MET A 582 -1.43 -12.55 7.40
CA MET A 582 -2.56 -12.81 6.51
C MET A 582 -3.82 -12.06 6.92
N LEU A 583 -4.51 -11.51 5.94
CA LEU A 583 -5.84 -10.92 6.08
C LEU A 583 -6.87 -11.88 5.49
N VAL A 584 -7.89 -12.20 6.28
CA VAL A 584 -8.91 -13.19 5.93
C VAL A 584 -10.28 -12.54 6.06
N VAL A 585 -11.10 -12.66 5.02
CA VAL A 585 -12.51 -12.28 5.05
C VAL A 585 -13.35 -13.54 4.99
N VAL A 586 -14.26 -13.70 5.95
CA VAL A 586 -15.04 -14.94 6.12
C VAL A 586 -16.53 -14.63 6.20
N SER A 587 -17.33 -15.31 5.38
CA SER A 587 -18.78 -15.44 5.56
C SER A 587 -19.14 -16.90 5.88
N PRO A 588 -20.33 -17.22 6.38
CA PRO A 588 -20.68 -18.61 6.74
C PRO A 588 -20.51 -19.63 5.60
N ASN A 589 -20.60 -19.20 4.34
CA ASN A 589 -20.49 -20.07 3.17
C ASN A 589 -19.28 -19.78 2.25
N ASN A 590 -18.47 -18.75 2.51
CA ASN A 590 -17.38 -18.34 1.63
C ASN A 590 -16.20 -17.76 2.43
N TYR A 591 -15.01 -17.72 1.83
CA TYR A 591 -13.84 -17.06 2.40
C TYR A 591 -12.92 -16.49 1.31
N ALA A 592 -12.12 -15.50 1.67
CA ALA A 592 -11.07 -14.96 0.81
C ALA A 592 -9.84 -14.56 1.63
N LEU A 593 -8.66 -14.67 1.02
CA LEU A 593 -7.36 -14.52 1.67
C LEU A 593 -6.52 -13.46 0.94
N SER A 594 -5.76 -12.67 1.69
CA SER A 594 -4.72 -11.79 1.18
C SER A 594 -3.51 -11.87 2.09
N LYS A 595 -2.36 -12.25 1.52
CA LYS A 595 -1.09 -12.30 2.25
C LYS A 595 -0.37 -10.96 2.14
N CYS A 596 0.08 -10.45 3.29
CA CYS A 596 0.72 -9.16 3.44
C CYS A 596 2.19 -9.34 3.82
N TYR A 597 3.08 -8.91 2.94
CA TYR A 597 4.52 -8.93 3.18
C TYR A 597 4.97 -7.69 3.92
N MET A 598 5.79 -7.88 4.94
CA MET A 598 6.44 -6.80 5.67
C MET A 598 7.76 -6.40 5.00
N PRO A 599 8.31 -5.21 5.32
CA PRO A 599 9.62 -4.79 4.83
C PRO A 599 10.71 -5.82 5.17
N GLN A 600 11.59 -6.08 4.22
CA GLN A 600 12.73 -6.97 4.41
C GLN A 600 13.75 -6.37 5.38
N GLU A 601 14.32 -7.19 6.27
CA GLU A 601 15.35 -6.74 7.22
C GLU A 601 16.56 -6.17 6.47
N SER A 602 17.06 -6.93 5.50
CA SER A 602 18.18 -6.57 4.63
C SER A 602 17.98 -5.21 3.98
N THR A 603 16.82 -4.99 3.37
CA THR A 603 16.46 -3.73 2.71
C THR A 603 16.41 -2.58 3.71
N VAL A 604 15.84 -2.78 4.89
CA VAL A 604 15.77 -1.74 5.94
C VAL A 604 17.17 -1.38 6.44
N ILE A 605 18.03 -2.37 6.70
CA ILE A 605 19.41 -2.15 7.13
C ILE A 605 20.20 -1.40 6.05
N THR A 606 20.14 -1.84 4.79
CA THR A 606 20.82 -1.17 3.68
C THR A 606 20.35 0.27 3.53
N THR A 607 19.04 0.53 3.69
CA THR A 607 18.47 1.88 3.62
C THR A 607 19.05 2.78 4.72
N TYR A 608 19.16 2.29 5.96
CA TYR A 608 19.77 3.06 7.04
C TYR A 608 21.26 3.29 6.84
N MET A 609 22.01 2.29 6.36
CA MET A 609 23.44 2.43 6.09
C MET A 609 23.72 3.43 4.97
N VAL A 610 22.99 3.37 3.86
CA VAL A 610 23.10 4.32 2.74
C VAL A 610 22.69 5.72 3.19
N GLY A 611 21.58 5.84 3.93
CA GLY A 611 21.13 7.11 4.49
C GLY A 611 22.17 7.75 5.42
N ALA A 612 22.75 6.96 6.33
CA ALA A 612 23.81 7.42 7.23
C ALA A 612 25.07 7.85 6.45
N ALA A 613 25.48 7.11 5.43
CA ALA A 613 26.60 7.47 4.57
C ALA A 613 26.35 8.80 3.83
N ILE A 614 25.15 9.00 3.28
CA ILE A 614 24.75 10.25 2.62
C ILE A 614 24.80 11.42 3.61
N ILE A 615 24.29 11.24 4.83
CA ILE A 615 24.33 12.27 5.88
C ILE A 615 25.77 12.58 6.26
N LEU A 616 26.62 11.58 6.46
CA LEU A 616 28.05 11.77 6.78
C LEU A 616 28.79 12.51 5.67
N ILE A 617 28.55 12.16 4.41
CA ILE A 617 29.11 12.87 3.25
C ILE A 617 28.63 14.32 3.25
N TRP A 618 27.33 14.56 3.48
CA TRP A 618 26.78 15.91 3.55
C TRP A 618 27.40 16.74 4.69
N VAL A 619 27.57 16.16 5.88
CA VAL A 619 28.25 16.80 7.02
C VAL A 619 29.71 17.10 6.69
N MET A 620 30.45 16.15 6.10
CA MET A 620 31.85 16.35 5.70
C MET A 620 32.00 17.44 4.63
N LEU A 621 31.13 17.46 3.62
CA LEU A 621 31.12 18.50 2.58
C LEU A 621 30.78 19.87 3.17
N THR A 622 29.83 19.93 4.08
CA THR A 622 29.43 21.17 4.76
C THR A 622 30.55 21.68 5.66
N TYR A 623 31.18 20.81 6.44
CA TYR A 623 32.35 21.13 7.26
C TYR A 623 33.53 21.61 6.41
N ARG A 624 33.85 20.94 5.29
CA ARG A 624 34.88 21.38 4.34
C ARG A 624 34.59 22.76 3.76
N ARG A 625 33.32 23.06 3.44
CA ARG A 625 32.90 24.40 2.96
C ARG A 625 33.08 25.46 4.05
N LEU A 626 32.74 25.15 5.30
CA LEU A 626 32.94 26.05 6.44
C LEU A 626 34.43 26.30 6.72
N CYS A 627 35.27 25.26 6.72
CA CYS A 627 36.73 25.39 6.88
C CYS A 627 37.40 26.13 5.73
N ARG A 628 36.93 25.97 4.48
CA ARG A 628 37.43 26.76 3.34
C ARG A 628 37.09 28.24 3.50
N ARG A 629 35.86 28.56 3.94
CA ARG A 629 35.47 29.94 4.26
C ARG A 629 36.33 30.52 5.39
N SER A 630 36.59 29.79 6.46
CA SER A 630 37.43 30.29 7.56
C SER A 630 38.91 30.47 7.18
N ARG A 631 39.47 29.61 6.31
CA ARG A 631 40.83 29.78 5.77
C ARG A 631 40.97 30.98 4.83
N LEU A 632 39.94 31.28 4.04
CA LEU A 632 39.91 32.48 3.20
C LEU A 632 39.86 33.78 4.01
N PHE A 633 39.26 33.75 5.20
CA PHE A 633 39.23 34.90 6.11
C PHE A 633 40.47 35.08 6.99
N LYS A 634 41.36 34.08 7.10
CA LYS A 634 42.66 34.20 7.80
C LYS A 634 43.84 34.62 6.88
N LYS A 635 43.58 34.79 5.58
CA LYS A 635 44.59 35.13 4.56
C LYS A 635 44.46 36.57 4.00
N LYS A 636 43.59 37.37 4.60
CA LYS A 636 43.59 38.83 4.52
C LYS A 636 43.91 39.34 5.91
#